data_AF-A0A6V7JHS9-F1
#
_entry.id   AF-A0A6V7JHS9-F1
#
_cell.length_a   1.000
_cell.length_b   1.000
_cell.length_c   1.000
_cell.angle_alpha   90.00
_cell.angle_beta   90.00
_cell.angle_gamma   90.00
#
_symmetry.space_group_name_H-M   'P 1'
#
loop_
_entity.id
_entity.type
_entity.pdbx_description
1 polymer ?
#
loop_
_entity_poly.entity_id
_entity_poly.type
_entity_poly.pdbx_seq_one_letter_code
_entity_poly.pdbx_strand_id
1 'polypeptide(L)'
;NTLQTEIRKLFPHLVNPDLKHEFHFVHRLDYATSGVICIALNRHAARAASTAFEKRCAKKYYLALVHGYVQQPSLLINKPI
;
A
#
# COMPACT_ATOMS: atom_id res chain seq x y z
N ASN A 1 5.31 -2.91 17.44
CA ASN A 1 4.22 -1.96 17.14
C ASN A 1 3.83 -2.13 15.68
N THR A 2 2.55 -2.28 15.34
CA THR A 2 2.11 -2.52 13.94
C THR A 2 1.24 -1.37 13.44
N LEU A 3 1.12 -1.22 12.12
CA LEU A 3 0.23 -0.22 11.52
C LEU A 3 -1.22 -0.40 11.98
N GLN A 4 -1.71 -1.65 12.08
CA GLN A 4 -3.03 -1.96 12.64
C GLN A 4 -3.18 -1.39 14.06
N THR A 5 -2.20 -1.63 14.94
CA THR A 5 -2.26 -1.15 16.33
C THR A 5 -2.29 0.38 16.40
N GLU A 6 -1.52 1.06 15.56
CA GLU A 6 -1.49 2.52 15.53
C GLU A 6 -2.79 3.12 14.98
N ILE A 7 -3.35 2.57 13.91
CA ILE A 7 -4.64 3.03 13.37
C ILE A 7 -5.76 2.79 14.37
N ARG A 8 -5.77 1.66 15.09
CA ARG A 8 -6.75 1.40 16.15
C ARG A 8 -6.73 2.48 17.24
N LYS A 9 -5.54 2.94 17.63
CA LYS A 9 -5.41 4.03 18.62
C LYS A 9 -5.91 5.36 18.09
N LEU A 10 -5.57 5.68 16.84
CA LEU A 10 -5.91 6.97 16.21
C LEU A 10 -7.39 7.05 15.81
N PHE A 11 -7.97 5.95 15.35
CA PHE A 11 -9.32 5.87 14.79
C PHE A 11 -10.11 4.67 15.35
N PRO A 12 -10.37 4.62 16.66
CA PRO A 12 -11.03 3.46 17.29
C PRO A 12 -12.45 3.20 16.76
N HIS A 13 -13.14 4.24 16.27
CA HIS A 13 -14.49 4.13 15.71
C HIS A 13 -14.54 3.47 14.32
N LEU A 14 -13.39 3.26 13.67
CA LEU A 14 -13.28 2.60 12.36
C LEU A 14 -12.93 1.11 12.46
N VAL A 15 -12.74 0.60 13.67
CA VAL A 15 -12.40 -0.81 13.92
C VAL A 15 -13.58 -1.71 13.54
N ASN A 16 -13.31 -2.72 12.72
CA ASN A 16 -14.27 -3.77 12.39
C ASN A 16 -13.73 -5.14 12.80
N PRO A 17 -14.19 -5.73 13.91
CA PRO A 17 -13.65 -6.98 14.45
C PRO A 17 -13.87 -8.20 13.53
N ASP A 18 -14.79 -8.12 12.56
CA ASP A 18 -15.03 -9.19 11.60
C ASP A 18 -13.95 -9.26 10.49
N LEU A 19 -13.03 -8.29 10.46
CA LEU A 19 -11.91 -8.24 9.51
C LEU A 19 -10.63 -8.81 10.14
N LYS A 20 -9.86 -9.58 9.35
CA LYS A 20 -8.58 -10.20 9.76
C LYS A 20 -7.59 -9.25 10.44
N HIS A 21 -7.58 -7.98 10.03
CA HIS A 21 -6.72 -6.92 10.59
C HIS A 21 -7.53 -5.72 11.06
N GLU A 22 -8.81 -5.92 11.37
CA GLU A 22 -9.79 -4.92 11.79
C GLU A 22 -10.10 -3.79 10.80
N PHE A 23 -9.37 -3.72 9.70
CA PHE A 23 -9.49 -2.69 8.67
C PHE A 23 -9.37 -3.33 7.28
N HIS A 24 -9.92 -2.67 6.26
CA HIS A 24 -9.77 -3.10 4.87
C HIS A 24 -8.45 -2.61 4.27
N PHE A 25 -7.37 -3.36 4.49
CA PHE A 25 -6.12 -3.17 3.74
C PHE A 25 -6.31 -3.62 2.28
N VAL A 26 -6.16 -2.71 1.33
CA VAL A 26 -6.41 -2.96 -0.10
C VAL A 26 -5.14 -3.21 -0.90
N HIS A 27 -3.98 -2.97 -0.30
CA HIS A 27 -2.66 -3.28 -0.85
C HIS A 27 -1.64 -3.48 0.29
N ARG A 28 -0.40 -3.81 -0.05
CA ARG A 28 0.68 -4.06 0.90
C ARG A 28 1.88 -3.16 0.61
N LEU A 29 2.61 -2.83 1.67
CA LEU A 29 3.91 -2.20 1.61
C LEU A 29 4.88 -3.05 2.43
N ASP A 30 6.09 -3.26 1.93
CA ASP A 30 7.08 -4.06 2.64
C ASP A 30 7.51 -3.39 3.94
N TYR A 31 7.92 -4.18 4.93
CA TYR A 31 8.24 -3.69 6.28
C TYR A 31 9.29 -2.56 6.29
N ALA A 32 10.34 -2.67 5.47
CA ALA A 32 11.40 -1.68 5.38
C ALA A 32 11.09 -0.50 4.44
N THR A 33 9.91 -0.50 3.80
CA THR A 33 9.50 0.53 2.86
C THR A 33 8.55 1.51 3.55
N SER A 34 8.96 2.77 3.66
CA SER A 34 8.07 3.85 4.08
C SER A 34 7.15 4.30 2.95
N GLY A 35 6.02 4.93 3.28
CA GLY A 35 5.22 5.65 2.29
C GLY A 35 3.72 5.49 2.48
N VAL A 36 3.00 5.61 1.38
CA VAL A 36 1.54 5.67 1.37
C VAL A 36 0.93 4.27 1.47
N ILE A 37 0.14 4.04 2.51
CA ILE A 37 -0.78 2.89 2.63
C ILE A 37 -2.21 3.43 2.44
N CYS A 38 -3.00 2.72 1.63
CA CYS A 38 -4.42 3.03 1.42
C CYS A 38 -5.26 2.00 2.18
N ILE A 39 -6.24 2.49 2.94
CA ILE A 39 -7.14 1.69 3.76
C ILE A 39 -8.56 2.11 3.43
N ALA A 40 -9.38 1.15 3.02
CA ALA A 40 -10.77 1.42 2.70
C ALA A 40 -11.62 1.45 3.98
N LEU A 41 -12.57 2.39 4.03
CA LEU A 41 -13.44 2.57 5.20
C LEU A 41 -14.69 1.68 5.17
N ASN A 42 -14.96 1.02 4.05
CA ASN A 42 -16.09 0.12 3.89
C ASN A 42 -15.84 -0.90 2.77
N ARG A 43 -16.72 -1.91 2.71
CA ARG A 43 -16.63 -3.02 1.75
C ARG A 43 -16.67 -2.59 0.29
N HIS A 44 -17.46 -1.57 -0.05
CA HIS A 44 -17.58 -1.07 -1.41
C HIS A 44 -16.28 -0.41 -1.87
N ALA A 45 -15.73 0.49 -1.05
CA ALA A 45 -14.44 1.13 -1.29
C ALA A 45 -13.31 0.10 -1.35
N ALA A 46 -13.34 -0.92 -0.48
CA ALA A 46 -12.34 -2.00 -0.48
C ALA A 46 -12.36 -2.74 -1.81
N ARG A 47 -13.54 -3.12 -2.30
CA ARG A 47 -13.70 -3.80 -3.60
C ARG A 47 -13.19 -2.94 -4.75
N ALA A 48 -13.59 -1.67 -4.80
CA ALA A 48 -13.19 -0.74 -5.86
C ALA A 48 -11.67 -0.54 -5.89
N ALA A 49 -11.06 -0.27 -4.74
CA ALA A 49 -9.62 -0.05 -4.64
C ALA A 49 -8.82 -1.31 -4.96
N SER A 50 -9.18 -2.47 -4.38
CA SER A 50 -8.51 -3.75 -4.69
C SER A 50 -8.58 -4.08 -6.18
N THR A 51 -9.73 -3.83 -6.83
CA THR A 51 -9.89 -4.01 -8.28
C THR A 51 -8.95 -3.10 -9.07
N ALA A 52 -8.76 -1.84 -8.64
CA ALA A 52 -7.85 -0.91 -9.30
C ALA A 52 -6.37 -1.33 -9.16
N PHE A 53 -5.98 -1.92 -8.03
CA PHE A 53 -4.64 -2.50 -7.86
C PHE A 53 -4.44 -3.75 -8.72
N GLU A 54 -5.43 -4.67 -8.73
CA GLU A 54 -5.40 -5.91 -9.50
C GLU A 54 -5.31 -5.64 -11.01
N LYS A 55 -6.14 -4.72 -11.52
CA LYS A 55 -6.15 -4.31 -12.94
C LYS A 55 -5.01 -3.37 -13.33
N ARG A 56 -4.06 -3.09 -12.42
CA ARG A 56 -2.93 -2.16 -12.63
C ARG A 56 -3.35 -0.73 -13.04
N CYS A 57 -4.55 -0.30 -12.65
CA CYS A 57 -5.02 1.07 -12.86
C CYS A 57 -4.42 2.04 -11.84
N ALA A 58 -4.04 1.54 -10.65
CA ALA A 58 -3.33 2.32 -9.64
C ALA A 58 -1.89 2.65 -10.10
N LYS A 59 -1.59 3.94 -10.27
CA LYS A 59 -0.23 4.43 -10.53
C LYS A 59 0.54 4.56 -9.22
N LYS A 60 1.70 3.92 -9.13
CA LYS A 60 2.55 3.87 -7.93
C LYS A 60 3.92 4.43 -8.25
N TYR A 61 4.40 5.37 -7.45
CA TYR A 61 5.70 5.99 -7.59
C TYR A 61 6.42 5.90 -6.25
N TYR A 62 7.72 5.60 -6.29
CA TYR A 62 8.57 5.46 -5.11
C TYR A 62 9.83 6.25 -5.31
N LEU A 63 10.36 6.78 -4.21
CA LEU A 63 11.71 7.33 -4.16
C LEU A 63 12.64 6.30 -3.55
N ALA A 64 13.83 6.17 -4.13
CA ALA A 64 14.86 5.27 -3.65
C ALA A 64 16.24 5.92 -3.81
N LEU A 65 17.11 5.68 -2.84
CA LEU A 65 18.54 5.87 -3.00
C LEU A 65 19.12 4.54 -3.48
N VAL A 66 19.90 4.59 -4.56
CA VAL A 66 20.49 3.40 -5.19
C VAL A 66 22.01 3.48 -5.13
N HIS A 67 22.65 2.32 -5.18
CA HIS A 67 24.10 2.23 -5.23
C HIS A 67 24.63 2.59 -6.64
N GLY A 68 25.65 3.45 -6.71
CA GLY A 68 26.28 3.89 -7.96
C GLY A 68 25.55 5.06 -8.63
N TYR A 69 25.96 5.36 -9.88
CA TYR A 69 25.45 6.49 -10.66
C TYR A 69 24.58 5.99 -11.81
N VAL A 70 23.30 6.38 -11.82
CA VAL A 70 22.40 6.12 -12.95
C VAL A 70 22.74 7.11 -14.07
N GLN A 71 23.31 6.62 -15.18
CA GLN A 71 23.80 7.47 -16.27
C GLN A 71 22.68 8.05 -17.14
N GLN A 72 21.54 7.35 -17.24
CA GLN A 72 20.42 7.73 -18.09
C GLN A 72 19.37 8.48 -17.26
N PRO A 73 18.71 9.51 -17.81
CA PRO A 73 17.65 10.24 -17.09
C PRO A 73 16.39 9.40 -16.87
N SER A 74 16.22 8.30 -17.62
CA SER A 74 15.11 7.35 -17.50
C SER A 74 15.55 5.97 -17.95
N LEU A 75 15.04 4.93 -17.28
CA LEU A 75 15.33 3.53 -17.58
C LEU A 75 14.06 2.69 -17.43
N LEU A 76 13.84 1.77 -18.37
CA LEU A 76 12.83 0.73 -18.26
C LEU A 76 13.50 -0.61 -17.91
N ILE A 77 13.17 -1.16 -16.74
CA ILE A 77 13.61 -2.49 -16.32
C ILE A 77 12.42 -3.44 -16.50
N ASN A 78 12.48 -4.33 -17.50
CA ASN A 78 11.42 -5.30 -17.81
C ASN A 78 11.98 -6.73 -17.88
N LYS A 79 12.65 -7.17 -16.80
CA LYS A 79 13.08 -8.55 -16.62
C LYS A 79 12.07 -9.28 -15.72
N PRO A 80 11.78 -10.57 -15.96
CA PRO A 80 11.00 -11.37 -15.02
C PRO A 80 11.73 -11.44 -13.67
N ILE A 81 10.95 -11.52 -12.59
CA ILE A 81 11.40 -11.68 -11.20
C ILE A 81 11.00 -13.07 -10.74
#